data_AF-A0A919EX16-F1
#
_entry.id   AF-A0A919EX16-F1
#
_cell.length_a   1.000
_cell.length_b   1.000
_cell.length_c   1.000
_cell.angle_alpha   90.00
_cell.angle_beta   90.00
_cell.angle_gamma   90.00
#
_symmetry.space_group_name_H-M   'P 1'
#
loop_
_entity.id
_entity.type
_entity.pdbx_description
1 polymer ?
#
loop_
_entity_poly.entity_id
_entity_poly.type
_entity_poly.pdbx_seq_one_letter_code
_entity_poly.pdbx_strand_id
1 'polypeptide(L)'
;MFERFTKDARAVVEGAYAHAEEGGSASVDAGHLLLALLDREESRAASALAALGLARPPEREAVRRALREARRRAGLTRAEADALAGQGGKGARSGPRGVRPRVGSLALPAPAAPCGLSRTAGVRRPAD
;
A
#
# COMPACT_ATOMS: atom_id res chain seq x y z
N MET A 1 19.09 -7.26 17.22
CA MET A 1 17.93 -7.83 16.49
C MET A 1 18.12 -7.88 14.97
N PHE A 2 18.93 -7.00 14.36
CA PHE A 2 19.18 -7.01 12.91
C PHE A 2 20.13 -8.12 12.42
N GLU A 3 20.64 -8.97 13.31
CA GLU A 3 21.72 -9.91 13.02
C GLU A 3 21.39 -10.87 11.86
N ARG A 4 20.10 -11.16 11.64
CA ARG A 4 19.63 -12.05 10.55
C ARG A 4 19.33 -11.35 9.23
N PHE A 5 19.36 -10.02 9.19
CA PHE A 5 19.10 -9.27 7.96
C PHE A 5 20.38 -9.08 7.16
N THR A 6 20.23 -9.16 5.84
CA THR A 6 21.30 -8.73 4.91
C THR A 6 21.57 -7.24 5.09
N LYS A 7 22.74 -6.78 4.66
CA LYS A 7 23.11 -5.36 4.70
C LYS A 7 22.06 -4.48 4.02
N ASP A 8 21.55 -4.91 2.86
CA ASP A 8 20.52 -4.17 2.13
C ASP A 8 19.20 -4.10 2.89
N ALA A 9 18.77 -5.20 3.51
CA ALA A 9 17.54 -5.23 4.29
C ALA A 9 17.63 -4.33 5.53
N ARG A 10 18.80 -4.28 6.20
CA ARG A 10 19.02 -3.34 7.32
C ARG A 10 18.91 -1.89 6.86
N ALA A 11 19.57 -1.55 5.76
CA ALA A 11 19.51 -0.20 5.19
C ALA A 11 18.08 0.21 4.79
N VAL A 12 17.27 -0.72 4.30
CA VAL A 12 15.84 -0.46 4.02
C VAL A 12 15.06 -0.19 5.30
N VAL A 13 15.29 -0.96 6.37
CA VAL A 13 14.59 -0.71 7.64
C VAL A 13 15.01 0.62 8.25
N GLU A 14 16.30 0.94 8.24
CA GLU A 14 16.82 2.25 8.69
C GLU A 14 16.20 3.40 7.88
N GLY A 15 16.15 3.28 6.54
CA GLY A 15 15.48 4.26 5.69
C GLY A 15 13.99 4.38 6.00
N ALA A 16 13.31 3.27 6.30
CA ALA A 16 11.89 3.31 6.67
C ALA A 16 11.64 4.06 7.97
N TYR A 17 12.57 4.00 8.93
CA TYR A 17 12.52 4.85 10.13
C TYR A 17 12.65 6.33 9.78
N ALA A 18 13.58 6.71 8.90
CA ALA A 18 13.71 8.10 8.44
C ALA A 18 12.41 8.61 7.80
N HIS A 19 11.78 7.80 6.94
CA HIS A 19 10.48 8.13 6.34
C HIS A 19 9.36 8.28 7.37
N ALA A 20 9.39 7.50 8.46
CA ALA A 20 8.39 7.57 9.52
C ALA A 20 8.55 8.85 10.34
N GLU A 21 9.78 9.21 10.69
CA GLU A 21 10.12 10.46 11.39
C GLU A 21 9.73 11.69 10.55
N GLU A 22 10.14 11.73 9.27
CA GLU A 22 9.78 12.82 8.34
C GLU A 22 8.26 12.94 8.16
N GLY A 23 7.55 11.81 8.17
CA GLY A 23 6.10 11.76 8.09
C GLY A 23 5.36 12.04 9.40
N GLY A 24 6.07 12.20 10.53
CA GLY A 24 5.49 12.35 11.86
C GLY A 24 4.70 11.11 12.33
N SER A 25 5.01 9.93 11.81
CA SER A 25 4.34 8.69 12.17
C SER A 25 4.95 8.07 13.43
N ALA A 26 4.11 7.76 14.42
CA ALA A 26 4.56 7.10 15.65
C ALA A 26 5.01 5.64 15.46
N SER A 27 4.80 5.08 14.27
CA SER A 27 5.19 3.70 13.95
C SER A 27 5.58 3.54 12.48
N VAL A 28 6.53 2.65 12.23
CA VAL A 28 6.90 2.22 10.87
C VAL A 28 5.85 1.25 10.33
N ASP A 29 5.02 1.72 9.41
CA ASP A 29 4.12 0.89 8.59
C ASP A 29 4.76 0.41 7.26
N ALA A 30 4.02 -0.43 6.51
CA ALA A 30 4.44 -0.96 5.22
C ALA A 30 4.70 0.13 4.15
N GLY A 31 4.04 1.29 4.26
CA GLY A 31 4.27 2.42 3.37
C GLY A 31 5.67 3.00 3.53
N HIS A 32 6.16 3.14 4.76
CA HIS A 32 7.52 3.64 4.99
C HIS A 32 8.58 2.67 4.45
N LEU A 33 8.35 1.36 4.62
CA LEU A 33 9.21 0.33 4.02
C LEU A 33 9.21 0.42 2.49
N LEU A 34 8.05 0.61 1.87
CA LEU A 34 7.97 0.75 0.42
C LEU A 34 8.70 2.01 -0.08
N LEU A 35 8.60 3.13 0.63
CA LEU A 35 9.37 4.34 0.30
C LEU A 35 10.87 4.10 0.36
N ALA A 36 11.35 3.47 1.44
CA ALA A 36 12.76 3.13 1.60
C ALA A 36 13.27 2.16 0.51
N LEU A 37 12.43 1.25 0.03
CA LEU A 37 12.75 0.38 -1.11
C LEU A 37 12.83 1.16 -2.43
N LEU A 38 11.96 2.15 -2.63
CA LEU A 38 11.94 2.98 -3.84
C LEU A 38 13.14 3.93 -3.94
N ASP A 39 13.75 4.29 -2.81
CA ASP A 39 14.97 5.12 -2.77
C ASP A 39 16.24 4.33 -3.13
N ARG A 40 16.15 3.00 -3.17
CA ARG A 40 17.28 2.15 -3.53
C ARG A 40 17.28 1.88 -5.03
N GLU A 41 18.42 2.10 -5.65
CA GLU A 41 18.61 1.89 -7.09
C GLU A 41 19.34 0.57 -7.39
N GLU A 42 20.22 0.14 -6.49
CA GLU A 42 21.06 -1.06 -6.65
C GLU A 42 20.77 -2.09 -5.56
N SER A 43 19.63 -2.79 -5.67
CA SER A 43 19.30 -3.89 -4.77
C SER A 43 18.45 -4.95 -5.48
N ARG A 44 18.37 -6.14 -4.88
CA ARG A 44 17.45 -7.19 -5.36
C ARG A 44 16.00 -6.70 -5.41
N ALA A 45 15.60 -5.87 -4.46
CA ALA A 45 14.27 -5.28 -4.46
C ALA A 45 14.09 -4.24 -5.57
N ALA A 46 15.10 -3.43 -5.87
CA ALA A 46 15.07 -2.51 -7.00
C ALA A 46 14.90 -3.24 -8.34
N SER A 47 15.58 -4.39 -8.50
CA SER A 47 15.40 -5.26 -9.68
C SER A 47 13.99 -5.85 -9.76
N ALA A 48 13.42 -6.31 -8.64
CA ALA A 48 12.05 -6.79 -8.60
C ALA A 48 11.03 -5.68 -8.92
N LEU A 49 11.23 -4.46 -8.38
CA LEU A 49 10.39 -3.30 -8.68
C LEU A 49 10.50 -2.90 -10.16
N ALA A 50 11.70 -2.98 -10.75
CA ALA A 50 11.90 -2.74 -12.17
C ALA A 50 11.14 -3.76 -13.04
N ALA A 51 11.13 -5.04 -12.65
CA ALA A 51 10.34 -6.07 -13.32
C ALA A 51 8.82 -5.83 -13.23
N LEU A 52 8.36 -5.09 -12.22
CA LEU A 52 6.98 -4.64 -12.07
C LEU A 52 6.67 -3.32 -12.81
N GLY A 53 7.62 -2.79 -13.60
CA GLY A 53 7.46 -1.55 -14.36
C GLY A 53 7.81 -0.28 -13.59
N LEU A 54 8.37 -0.39 -12.37
CA LEU A 54 8.82 0.75 -11.56
C LEU A 54 10.30 1.07 -11.77
N ALA A 55 10.80 0.83 -12.98
CA ALA A 55 12.21 1.00 -13.32
C ALA A 55 12.60 2.48 -13.43
N ARG A 56 11.72 3.34 -13.94
CA ARG A 56 12.07 4.73 -14.22
C ARG A 56 11.57 5.68 -13.11
N PRO A 57 12.21 6.87 -12.99
CA PRO A 57 11.84 7.86 -11.99
C PRO A 57 10.36 8.28 -11.96
N PRO A 58 9.67 8.54 -13.10
CA PRO A 58 8.27 8.99 -13.06
C PRO A 58 7.31 7.95 -12.49
N GLU A 59 7.50 6.65 -12.77
CA GLU A 59 6.66 5.60 -12.21
C GLU A 59 6.88 5.48 -10.69
N ARG A 60 8.13 5.59 -10.22
CA ARG A 60 8.44 5.62 -8.78
C ARG A 60 7.81 6.83 -8.09
N GLU A 61 7.86 8.01 -8.71
CA GLU A 61 7.23 9.21 -8.13
C GLU A 61 5.71 9.11 -8.10
N ALA A 62 5.09 8.47 -9.10
CA ALA A 62 3.66 8.17 -9.08
C ALA A 62 3.27 7.30 -7.88
N VAL A 63 4.06 6.27 -7.56
CA VAL A 63 3.85 5.42 -6.36
C VAL A 63 4.03 6.24 -5.08
N ARG A 64 5.10 7.05 -4.96
CA ARG A 64 5.32 7.92 -3.80
C ARG A 64 4.14 8.86 -3.57
N ARG A 65 3.64 9.49 -4.65
CA ARG A 65 2.46 10.37 -4.60
C ARG A 65 1.21 9.61 -4.15
N ALA A 66 0.95 8.45 -4.73
CA ALA A 66 -0.21 7.62 -4.36
C ALA A 66 -0.18 7.22 -2.89
N LEU A 67 1.01 6.92 -2.35
CA LEU A 67 1.18 6.58 -0.93
C LEU A 67 0.90 7.77 -0.01
N ARG A 68 1.39 8.98 -0.37
CA ARG A 68 1.06 10.22 0.37
C ARG A 68 -0.44 10.50 0.36
N GLU A 69 -1.10 10.30 -0.77
CA GLU A 69 -2.56 10.45 -0.90
C GLU A 69 -3.33 9.42 -0.06
N ALA A 70 -2.89 8.17 -0.04
CA ALA A 70 -3.50 7.11 0.78
C ALA A 70 -3.39 7.42 2.28
N ARG A 71 -2.24 7.95 2.73
CA ARG A 71 -2.06 8.38 4.13
C ARG A 71 -2.98 9.51 4.53
N ARG A 72 -3.14 10.53 3.68
CA ARG A 72 -4.07 11.64 3.95
C ARG A 72 -5.52 11.18 4.07
N ARG A 73 -5.90 10.12 3.36
CA ARG A 73 -7.22 9.50 3.45
C ARG A 73 -7.43 8.65 4.71
N ALA A 74 -6.39 8.40 5.51
CA ALA A 74 -6.46 7.66 6.77
C ALA A 74 -7.18 6.29 6.66
N GLY A 75 -7.00 5.59 5.53
CA GLY A 75 -7.63 4.29 5.27
C GLY A 75 -8.95 4.34 4.51
N LEU A 76 -9.48 5.53 4.20
CA LEU A 76 -10.65 5.68 3.33
C LEU A 76 -10.30 5.34 1.88
N THR A 77 -11.20 4.66 1.19
CA THR A 77 -11.15 4.53 -0.27
C THR A 77 -11.28 5.92 -0.92
N ARG A 78 -10.88 6.03 -2.19
CA ARG A 78 -11.02 7.29 -2.93
C ARG A 78 -12.48 7.73 -3.03
N ALA A 79 -13.38 6.78 -3.33
CA ALA A 79 -14.81 7.03 -3.39
C ALA A 79 -15.38 7.52 -2.05
N GLU A 80 -14.99 6.93 -0.92
CA GLU A 80 -15.42 7.39 0.41
C GLU A 80 -14.87 8.78 0.75
N ALA A 81 -13.60 9.05 0.41
CA ALA A 81 -13.01 10.37 0.63
C ALA A 81 -13.70 11.46 -0.21
N ASP A 82 -14.01 11.16 -1.48
CA ASP A 82 -14.71 12.07 -2.38
C ASP A 82 -16.17 12.31 -1.93
N ALA A 83 -16.85 11.27 -1.45
CA ALA A 83 -18.21 11.38 -0.91
C ALA A 83 -18.28 12.26 0.35
N LEU A 84 -17.29 12.14 1.25
CA LEU A 84 -17.19 12.98 2.46
C LEU A 84 -16.79 14.42 2.15
N ALA A 85 -15.95 14.66 1.13
CA ALA A 85 -15.56 16.02 0.73
C ALA A 85 -16.77 16.87 0.27
N GLY A 86 -17.80 16.23 -0.29
CA GLY A 86 -19.08 16.86 -0.63
C GLY A 86 -20.00 17.10 0.58
N GLN A 87 -19.73 16.46 1.73
CA GLN A 87 -20.48 16.60 2.97
C GLN A 87 -19.68 17.43 3.98
N GLY A 88 -19.62 18.75 3.77
CA GLY A 88 -18.99 19.69 4.70
C GLY A 88 -19.70 19.77 6.06
N GLY A 89 -19.49 18.80 6.94
CA GLY A 89 -19.90 18.84 8.34
C GLY A 89 -18.82 19.48 9.20
N LYS A 90 -19.12 20.61 9.84
CA LYS A 90 -18.22 21.27 10.80
C LYS A 90 -17.88 20.34 11.96
N GLY A 91 -16.60 19.98 12.09
CA GLY A 91 -15.99 19.63 13.37
C GLY A 91 -15.43 18.21 13.48
N ALA A 92 -14.14 18.04 13.21
CA ALA A 92 -13.35 16.98 13.83
C ALA A 92 -11.92 17.47 14.05
N ARG A 93 -11.66 17.95 15.26
CA ARG A 93 -10.29 18.12 15.78
C ARG A 93 -9.68 16.72 15.89
N SER A 94 -8.81 16.34 14.96
CA SER A 94 -8.00 15.12 15.08
C SER A 94 -6.85 15.38 16.05
N GLY A 95 -7.09 15.15 17.34
CA GLY A 95 -6.00 14.99 18.31
C GLY A 95 -5.33 13.62 18.14
N PRO A 96 -4.04 13.46 18.50
CA PRO A 96 -3.35 12.18 18.36
C PRO A 96 -3.98 11.16 19.31
N ARG A 97 -4.66 10.16 18.76
CA ARG A 97 -5.14 9.00 19.54
C ARG A 97 -3.96 8.10 19.81
N GLY A 98 -3.55 8.02 21.07
CA GLY A 98 -2.59 7.04 21.56
C GLY A 98 -3.13 5.63 21.34
N VAL A 99 -2.68 4.98 20.26
CA VAL A 99 -2.92 3.56 20.02
C VAL A 99 -1.82 2.79 20.75
N ARG A 100 -2.20 2.05 21.77
CA ARG A 100 -1.31 1.09 22.43
C ARG A 100 -0.91 -0.01 21.44
N PRO A 101 0.36 -0.43 21.38
CA PRO A 101 0.79 -1.47 20.46
C PRO A 101 0.13 -2.80 20.83
N ARG A 102 -0.79 -3.28 19.98
CA ARG A 102 -1.19 -4.69 19.96
C ARG A 102 -0.18 -5.43 19.09
N VAL A 103 0.73 -6.14 19.74
CA VAL A 103 1.52 -7.18 19.08
C VAL A 103 0.64 -8.41 18.87
N GLY A 104 0.59 -8.91 17.63
CA GLY A 104 0.13 -10.26 17.30
C GLY A 104 -1.38 -10.46 17.06
N SER A 105 -1.81 -10.38 15.80
CA SER A 105 -2.22 -11.56 15.01
C SER A 105 -2.52 -11.12 13.59
N LEU A 106 -1.78 -11.64 12.61
CA LEU A 106 -2.11 -11.51 11.20
C LEU A 106 -3.37 -12.33 10.92
N ALA A 107 -4.54 -11.69 11.02
CA ALA A 107 -5.74 -12.20 10.38
C ALA A 107 -5.63 -11.86 8.88
N LEU A 108 -5.16 -12.81 8.10
CA LEU A 108 -5.24 -12.75 6.64
C LEU A 108 -6.72 -12.72 6.23
N PRO A 109 -7.15 -11.80 5.35
CA PRO A 109 -8.48 -11.89 4.76
C PRO A 109 -8.55 -13.10 3.82
N ALA A 110 -9.65 -13.85 3.91
CA ALA A 110 -9.93 -15.01 3.06
C ALA A 110 -9.99 -14.61 1.57
N PRO A 111 -9.55 -15.47 0.64
CA PRO A 111 -9.66 -15.17 -0.79
C PRO A 111 -11.12 -15.15 -1.23
N ALA A 112 -11.49 -14.13 -2.01
CA ALA A 112 -12.79 -14.00 -2.63
C ALA A 112 -13.04 -15.18 -3.60
N ALA A 113 -14.20 -15.82 -3.47
CA ALA A 113 -14.66 -16.86 -4.37
C ALA A 113 -14.84 -16.32 -5.80
N PRO A 114 -14.50 -17.08 -6.86
CA PRO A 114 -14.92 -16.75 -8.21
C PRO A 114 -16.23 -17.48 -8.52
N CYS A 115 -17.28 -16.78 -8.97
CA CYS A 115 -18.21 -17.32 -9.97
C CYS A 115 -19.25 -16.29 -10.38
N GLY A 116 -19.44 -16.14 -11.70
CA GLY A 116 -20.50 -15.33 -12.27
C GLY A 116 -20.34 -14.95 -13.75
N LEU A 117 -19.62 -15.73 -14.57
CA LEU A 117 -19.64 -15.56 -16.03
C LEU A 117 -20.66 -16.53 -16.62
N SER A 118 -21.89 -16.06 -16.80
CA SER A 118 -22.90 -16.73 -17.60
C SER A 118 -22.47 -16.72 -19.08
N ARG A 119 -21.79 -17.78 -19.52
CA ARG A 119 -21.66 -18.13 -20.95
C ARG A 119 -22.97 -18.78 -21.39
N THR A 120 -23.80 -18.03 -22.11
CA THR A 120 -24.91 -18.61 -22.88
C THR A 120 -24.32 -19.33 -24.11
N ALA A 121 -24.18 -20.65 -24.00
CA ALA A 121 -23.93 -21.53 -25.13
C ALA A 121 -25.26 -21.79 -25.85
N GLY A 122 -25.56 -20.99 -26.88
CA GLY A 122 -26.62 -21.29 -27.84
C GLY A 122 -26.10 -22.28 -28.88
N VAL A 123 -26.24 -23.57 -28.62
CA VAL A 123 -26.03 -24.63 -29.63
C VAL A 123 -27.29 -24.70 -30.49
N ARG A 124 -27.23 -24.21 -31.73
CA ARG A 124 -28.21 -24.55 -32.78
C ARG A 124 -27.85 -25.93 -33.34
N ARG A 125 -28.77 -26.89 -33.20
CA ARG A 125 -28.81 -28.13 -33.98
C ARG A 125 -29.07 -27.81 -35.47
N PRO A 126 -28.46 -28.53 -36.42
CA PRO A 126 -29.03 -28.65 -37.76
C PRO A 126 -30.21 -29.64 -37.74
N ALA A 127 -31.26 -29.30 -38.47
CA ALA A 127 -32.30 -30.24 -38.87
C ALA A 127 -31.89 -30.91 -40.20
N ASP A 128 -32.29 -32.17 -40.36
CA ASP A 128 -32.37 -32.89 -41.64
C ASP A 128 -33.03 -32.06 -42.76
#